data_AF-A0A2R6GHF7-F1
#
_entry.id   AF-A0A2R6GHF7-F1
#
_cell.length_a   1.000
_cell.length_b   1.000
_cell.length_c   1.000
_cell.angle_alpha   90.00
_cell.angle_beta   90.00
_cell.angle_gamma   90.00
#
_symmetry.space_group_name_H-M   'P 1'
#
loop_
_entity.id
_entity.type
_entity.pdbx_description
1 polymer ?
#
loop_
_entity_poly.entity_id
_entity_poly.type
_entity_poly.pdbx_seq_one_letter_code
_entity_poly.pdbx_strand_id
1 'polypeptide(L)'
;MSADRIQRIDHDDGVTVVHERTGVSGSGETYSEALESLVHRFQTTTDLVEFVENATEIVSEAADPQEAADELRELRDTATLVDMSREVQRRFADEDVTEDDVEDAIRWARSQ
;
A
#
# COMPACT_ATOMS: atom_id res chain seq x y z
N MET A 1 -5.74 24.59 16.18
CA MET A 1 -5.34 23.36 15.44
C MET A 1 -5.91 22.19 16.22
N SER A 2 -6.94 21.53 15.70
CA SER A 2 -7.48 20.33 16.34
C SER A 2 -6.50 19.19 16.10
N ALA A 3 -6.04 18.54 17.18
CA ALA A 3 -5.23 17.34 17.05
C ALA A 3 -6.03 16.31 16.24
N ASP A 4 -5.43 15.74 15.18
CA ASP A 4 -6.00 14.62 14.44
C ASP A 4 -6.29 13.51 15.46
N ARG A 5 -7.57 13.30 15.76
CA ARG A 5 -8.03 12.42 16.84
C ARG A 5 -8.39 11.07 16.24
N ILE A 6 -7.80 10.04 16.82
CA ILE A 6 -8.11 8.65 16.52
C ILE A 6 -9.07 8.16 17.61
N GLN A 7 -10.23 7.65 17.20
CA GLN A 7 -11.17 6.98 18.07
C GLN A 7 -10.82 5.50 18.17
N ARG A 8 -10.66 5.00 19.39
CA ARG A 8 -10.53 3.57 19.68
C ARG A 8 -11.89 2.96 19.99
N ILE A 9 -12.16 1.80 19.41
CA ILE A 9 -13.36 1.00 19.64
C ILE A 9 -12.89 -0.41 20.01
N ASP A 10 -13.21 -0.83 21.24
CA ASP A 10 -12.88 -2.16 21.74
C ASP A 10 -14.02 -3.15 21.43
N HIS A 11 -13.64 -4.35 20.99
CA HIS A 11 -14.52 -5.48 20.70
C HIS A 11 -14.06 -6.71 21.50
N ASP A 12 -14.93 -7.71 21.66
CA ASP A 12 -14.57 -8.95 22.39
C ASP A 12 -13.39 -9.70 21.74
N ASP A 13 -13.22 -9.56 20.41
CA ASP A 13 -12.20 -10.24 19.62
C ASP A 13 -11.10 -9.30 19.08
N GLY A 14 -11.00 -8.06 19.58
CA GLY A 14 -9.93 -7.14 19.16
C GLY A 14 -10.25 -5.65 19.25
N VAL A 15 -9.51 -4.84 18.47
CA VAL A 15 -9.57 -3.38 18.51
C VAL A 15 -9.72 -2.81 17.11
N THR A 16 -10.61 -1.83 16.97
CA THR A 16 -10.73 -0.99 15.77
C THR A 16 -10.34 0.44 16.11
N VAL A 17 -9.56 1.08 15.24
CA VAL A 17 -9.22 2.50 15.32
C VAL A 17 -9.80 3.23 14.12
N VAL A 18 -10.38 4.40 14.36
CA VAL A 18 -11.02 5.23 13.32
C VAL A 18 -10.43 6.62 13.37
N HIS A 19 -9.96 7.12 12.23
CA HIS A 19 -9.52 8.50 12.12
C HIS A 19 -10.73 9.43 11.91
N GLU A 20 -11.03 10.28 12.89
CA GLU A 20 -12.30 11.02 12.95
C GLU A 20 -12.51 11.97 11.77
N ARG A 21 -11.44 12.57 11.23
CA ARG A 21 -11.57 13.53 10.12
C ARG A 21 -11.87 12.85 8.78
N THR A 22 -11.33 11.66 8.55
CA THR A 22 -11.38 11.00 7.23
C THR A 22 -12.34 9.82 7.21
N GLY A 23 -12.75 9.31 8.38
CA GLY A 23 -13.57 8.12 8.52
C GLY A 23 -12.85 6.80 8.19
N VAL A 24 -11.55 6.86 7.86
CA VAL A 24 -10.75 5.66 7.57
C VAL A 24 -10.53 4.89 8.86
N SER A 25 -10.64 3.56 8.80
CA SER A 25 -10.48 2.68 9.95
C SER A 25 -9.45 1.59 9.69
N GLY A 26 -8.79 1.14 10.76
CA GLY A 26 -7.95 -0.05 10.81
C GLY A 26 -8.37 -0.95 11.98
N SER A 27 -8.18 -2.26 11.83
CA SER A 27 -8.57 -3.25 12.85
C SER A 27 -7.45 -4.27 13.05
N GLY A 28 -7.33 -4.80 14.27
CA GLY A 28 -6.36 -5.81 14.66
C GLY A 28 -6.72 -6.44 16.01
N GLU A 29 -6.02 -7.50 16.41
CA GLU A 29 -6.19 -8.13 17.72
C GLU A 29 -5.70 -7.20 18.83
N THR A 30 -4.64 -6.43 18.53
CA THR A 30 -4.09 -5.40 19.41
C THR A 30 -4.31 -3.99 18.88
N TYR A 31 -4.21 -2.99 19.76
CA TYR A 31 -4.28 -1.58 19.37
C TYR A 31 -3.14 -1.19 18.39
N SER A 32 -1.96 -1.78 18.54
CA SER A 32 -0.82 -1.53 17.64
C SER A 32 -1.10 -2.05 16.23
N GLU A 33 -1.59 -3.27 16.09
CA GLU A 33 -2.00 -3.83 14.80
C GLU A 33 -3.13 -3.02 14.15
N ALA A 34 -4.10 -2.57 14.94
CA ALA A 34 -5.17 -1.72 14.45
C ALA A 34 -4.63 -0.38 13.89
N LEU A 35 -3.63 0.22 14.55
CA LEU A 35 -2.95 1.42 14.07
C LEU A 35 -2.12 1.16 12.80
N GLU A 36 -1.40 0.05 12.72
CA GLU A 36 -0.65 -0.35 11.53
C GLU A 36 -1.59 -0.54 10.33
N SER A 37 -2.72 -1.23 10.55
CA SER A 37 -3.79 -1.41 9.57
C SER A 37 -4.37 -0.07 9.10
N LEU A 38 -4.55 0.89 10.01
CA LEU A 38 -5.02 2.25 9.68
C LEU A 38 -4.00 3.01 8.83
N VAL A 39 -2.71 2.98 9.21
CA VAL A 39 -1.63 3.63 8.47
C VAL A 39 -1.51 3.04 7.06
N HIS A 40 -1.56 1.71 6.94
CA HIS A 40 -1.56 1.04 5.65
C HIS A 40 -2.72 1.53 4.77
N ARG A 41 -3.92 1.65 5.33
CA ARG A 41 -5.09 2.11 4.58
C ARG A 41 -4.97 3.58 4.15
N PHE A 42 -4.31 4.42 4.94
CA PHE A 42 -3.98 5.80 4.52
C PHE A 42 -2.97 5.85 3.38
N GLN A 43 -1.94 5.00 3.43
CA GLN A 43 -0.97 4.87 2.34
C GLN A 43 -1.68 4.43 1.07
N THR A 44 -2.45 3.34 1.11
CA THR A 44 -3.24 2.88 -0.05
C THR A 44 -4.16 3.96 -0.61
N THR A 45 -4.82 4.73 0.26
CA THR A 45 -5.69 5.84 -0.19
C THR A 45 -4.89 6.96 -0.86
N THR A 46 -3.71 7.27 -0.34
CA THR A 46 -2.82 8.29 -0.90
C THR A 46 -2.27 7.86 -2.26
N ASP A 47 -1.80 6.60 -2.36
CA ASP A 47 -1.33 6.04 -3.64
C ASP A 47 -2.45 6.04 -4.69
N LEU A 48 -3.70 5.79 -4.30
CA LEU A 48 -4.85 5.85 -5.20
C LEU A 48 -5.15 7.27 -5.68
N VAL A 49 -5.04 8.28 -4.81
CA VAL A 49 -5.22 9.69 -5.20
C VAL A 49 -4.15 10.07 -6.22
N GLU A 50 -2.89 9.76 -5.94
CA GLU A 50 -1.78 10.02 -6.86
C GLU A 50 -1.99 9.32 -8.20
N PHE A 51 -2.41 8.05 -8.19
CA PHE A 51 -2.74 7.31 -9.40
C PHE A 51 -3.84 8.00 -10.23
N VAL A 52 -4.90 8.48 -9.58
CA VAL A 52 -6.02 9.17 -10.25
C VAL A 52 -5.58 10.52 -10.82
N GLU A 53 -4.74 11.27 -10.10
CA GLU A 53 -4.19 12.55 -10.58
C GLU A 53 -3.35 12.34 -11.85
N ASN A 54 -2.40 11.40 -11.81
CA ASN A 54 -1.59 11.04 -12.98
C ASN A 54 -2.46 10.53 -14.15
N ALA A 55 -3.45 9.68 -13.88
CA ALA A 55 -4.37 9.20 -14.91
C ALA A 55 -5.19 10.34 -15.55
N THR A 56 -5.58 11.33 -14.76
CA THR A 56 -6.34 12.49 -15.25
C THR A 56 -5.46 13.40 -16.11
N GLU A 57 -4.18 13.55 -15.75
CA GLU A 57 -3.18 14.28 -16.54
C GLU A 57 -2.99 13.61 -17.91
N ILE A 58 -2.73 12.30 -17.94
CA ILE A 58 -2.60 11.51 -19.18
C ILE A 58 -3.81 11.72 -20.10
N VAL A 59 -5.03 11.59 -19.57
CA VAL A 59 -6.26 11.76 -20.36
C VAL A 59 -6.44 13.20 -20.84
N SER A 60 -5.96 14.19 -20.09
CA SER A 60 -6.10 15.61 -20.44
C SER A 60 -5.09 16.05 -21.50
N GLU A 61 -3.90 15.45 -21.53
CA GLU A 61 -2.82 15.80 -22.46
C GLU A 61 -2.83 14.97 -23.74
N ALA A 62 -3.43 13.78 -23.71
CA ALA A 62 -3.46 12.89 -24.86
C ALA A 62 -4.24 13.49 -26.04
N ALA A 63 -3.57 13.56 -27.20
CA ALA A 63 -4.20 13.97 -28.45
C ALA A 63 -5.09 12.86 -29.04
N ASP A 64 -4.79 11.60 -28.72
CA ASP A 64 -5.48 10.41 -29.21
C ASP A 64 -5.92 9.47 -28.05
N PRO A 65 -7.16 8.96 -28.08
CA PRO A 65 -7.65 8.06 -27.03
C PRO A 65 -6.89 6.73 -26.91
N GLN A 66 -6.25 6.25 -27.99
CA GLN A 66 -5.45 5.02 -27.96
C GLN A 66 -4.11 5.27 -27.26
N GLU A 67 -3.48 6.42 -27.50
CA GLU A 67 -2.27 6.88 -26.79
C GLU A 67 -2.53 6.99 -25.28
N ALA A 68 -3.62 7.65 -24.89
CA ALA A 68 -4.05 7.72 -23.49
C ALA A 68 -4.25 6.32 -22.86
N ALA A 69 -4.84 5.39 -23.62
CA ALA A 69 -5.11 4.04 -23.13
C ALA A 69 -3.82 3.23 -22.90
N ASP A 70 -2.80 3.44 -23.74
CA ASP A 70 -1.50 2.77 -23.61
C ASP A 70 -0.71 3.34 -22.42
N GLU A 71 -0.69 4.65 -22.23
CA GLU A 71 -0.04 5.30 -21.08
C GLU A 71 -0.72 4.94 -19.75
N LEU A 72 -2.06 4.93 -19.70
CA LEU A 72 -2.81 4.47 -18.53
C LEU A 72 -2.51 3.00 -18.19
N ARG A 73 -2.24 2.17 -19.20
CA ARG A 73 -1.87 0.77 -19.00
C ARG A 73 -0.50 0.66 -18.34
N GLU A 74 0.47 1.42 -18.81
CA GLU A 74 1.82 1.46 -18.23
C GLU A 74 1.82 1.98 -16.79
N LEU A 75 1.05 3.02 -16.51
CA LEU A 75 0.87 3.54 -15.15
C LEU A 75 0.28 2.48 -14.21
N ARG A 76 -0.75 1.75 -14.65
CA ARG A 76 -1.36 0.65 -13.89
C ARG A 76 -0.38 -0.51 -13.64
N ASP A 77 0.39 -0.88 -14.65
CA ASP A 77 1.35 -1.98 -14.55
C ASP A 77 2.48 -1.61 -13.56
N THR A 78 2.93 -0.36 -13.58
CA THR A 78 3.87 0.19 -12.59
C THR A 78 3.29 0.18 -11.18
N ALA A 79 2.05 0.65 -11.00
CA ALA A 79 1.38 0.63 -9.70
C ALA A 79 1.26 -0.81 -9.14
N THR A 80 0.96 -1.77 -10.02
CA THR A 80 0.88 -3.20 -9.66
C THR A 80 2.24 -3.74 -9.21
N LEU A 81 3.32 -3.39 -9.90
CA LEU A 81 4.67 -3.81 -9.53
C LEU A 81 5.10 -3.25 -8.17
N VAL A 82 4.75 -1.98 -7.90
CA VAL A 82 5.03 -1.34 -6.61
C VAL A 82 4.26 -2.04 -5.48
N ASP A 83 2.97 -2.34 -5.69
CA ASP A 83 2.14 -3.04 -4.70
C ASP A 83 2.68 -4.44 -4.38
N MET A 84 3.01 -5.22 -5.41
CA MET A 84 3.64 -6.54 -5.25
C MET A 84 4.97 -6.45 -4.50
N SER A 85 5.78 -5.43 -4.78
CA SER A 85 7.07 -5.22 -4.12
C SER A 85 6.89 -4.92 -2.62
N ARG A 86 5.88 -4.11 -2.26
CA ARG A 86 5.54 -3.81 -0.87
C ARG A 86 5.02 -5.06 -0.14
N GLU A 87 4.21 -5.89 -0.80
CA GLU A 87 3.76 -7.16 -0.23
C GLU A 87 4.94 -8.11 0.06
N VAL A 88 5.88 -8.23 -0.88
CA VAL A 88 7.09 -9.05 -0.70
C VAL A 88 7.96 -8.52 0.43
N GLN A 89 8.23 -7.21 0.48
CA GLN A 89 9.00 -6.60 1.56
C GLN A 89 8.36 -6.82 2.94
N ARG A 90 7.04 -6.70 3.03
CA ARG A 90 6.30 -6.99 4.25
C ARG A 90 6.47 -8.44 4.67
N ARG A 91 6.28 -9.40 3.76
CA ARG A 91 6.50 -10.82 4.06
C ARG A 91 7.92 -11.10 4.53
N PHE A 92 8.91 -10.47 3.92
CA PHE A 92 10.30 -10.62 4.37
C PHE A 92 10.50 -10.07 5.78
N ALA A 93 9.89 -8.92 6.12
CA ALA A 93 9.93 -8.40 7.48
C ALA A 93 9.21 -9.32 8.49
N ASP A 94 8.04 -9.85 8.13
CA ASP A 94 7.25 -10.77 8.98
C ASP A 94 7.96 -12.11 9.21
N GLU A 95 8.78 -12.55 8.24
CA GLU A 95 9.52 -13.81 8.28
C GLU A 95 11.01 -13.62 8.69
N ASP A 96 11.40 -12.41 9.13
CA ASP A 96 12.79 -12.04 9.47
C ASP A 96 13.82 -12.38 8.37
N VAL A 97 13.41 -12.32 7.10
CA VAL A 97 14.25 -12.59 5.93
C VAL A 97 15.13 -11.38 5.64
N THR A 98 16.43 -11.61 5.61
CA THR A 98 17.46 -10.58 5.37
C THR A 98 17.95 -10.57 3.92
N GLU A 99 18.71 -9.53 3.57
CA GLU A 99 19.39 -9.45 2.27
C GLU A 99 20.34 -10.64 2.05
N ASP A 100 21.06 -11.06 3.10
CA ASP A 100 21.96 -12.21 3.05
C ASP A 100 21.20 -13.51 2.72
N ASP A 101 20.00 -13.71 3.29
CA ASP A 101 19.14 -14.87 3.01
C ASP A 101 18.71 -14.91 1.52
N VAL A 102 18.39 -13.73 0.97
CA VAL A 102 18.02 -13.59 -0.45
C VAL A 102 19.23 -13.86 -1.34
N GLU A 103 20.41 -13.30 -1.01
CA GLU A 103 21.63 -13.54 -1.75
C GLU A 103 22.04 -15.02 -1.75
N ASP A 104 21.90 -15.70 -0.62
CA ASP A 104 22.17 -17.13 -0.48
C ASP A 104 21.20 -17.98 -1.30
N ALA A 105 19.90 -17.63 -1.31
CA ALA A 105 18.91 -18.30 -2.15
C ALA A 105 19.20 -18.11 -3.65
N ILE A 106 19.58 -16.89 -4.07
CA ILE A 106 19.97 -16.60 -5.46
C ILE A 106 21.23 -17.38 -5.84
N ARG A 107 22.23 -17.41 -4.94
CA ARG A 107 23.48 -18.14 -5.14
C ARG A 107 23.22 -19.64 -5.29
N TRP A 108 22.36 -20.20 -4.45
CA TRP A 108 21.92 -21.58 -4.54
C TRP A 108 21.21 -21.87 -5.88
N ALA A 109 20.25 -21.04 -6.28
CA ALA A 109 19.48 -21.23 -7.52
C ALA A 109 20.37 -21.14 -8.78
N ARG A 110 21.43 -20.32 -8.76
CA ARG A 110 22.43 -20.24 -9.85
C ARG A 110 23.39 -21.42 -9.89
N SER A 111 23.51 -22.17 -8.80
CA SER A 111 24.39 -23.34 -8.68
C SER A 111 23.69 -24.67 -9.02
N GLN A 112 22.37 -24.63 -9.25
CA GLN A 112 21.60 -25.70 -9.89
C GLN A 112 21.95 -25.79 -11.38
#